data_AF-A0A354GH18-F1
#
_entry.id   AF-A0A354GH18-F1
#
_cell.length_a   1.000
_cell.length_b   1.000
_cell.length_c   1.000
_cell.angle_alpha   90.00
_cell.angle_beta   90.00
_cell.angle_gamma   90.00
#
_symmetry.space_group_name_H-M   'P 1'
#
loop_
_entity.id
_entity.type
_entity.pdbx_description
1 polymer ?
#
loop_
_entity_poly.entity_id
_entity_poly.type
_entity_poly.pdbx_seq_one_letter_code
_entity_poly.pdbx_strand_id
1 'polypeptide(L)'
;MKNQRNSFATTDTWLIVNKQLVKKAISEFTHELILSPRLNIKKNIDNDWSSYELITDHKNISYHFKAKKFYLDHWYIDVNSLKKIKNNKE
;
A
#
# COMPACT_ATOMS: atom_id res chain seq x y z
N MET A 1 36.79 -18.02 -4.74
CA MET A 1 36.25 -16.94 -3.89
C MET A 1 34.78 -16.72 -4.25
N LYS A 2 33.82 -17.11 -3.39
CA LYS A 2 32.40 -16.84 -3.65
C LYS A 2 32.13 -15.36 -3.40
N ASN A 3 31.69 -14.64 -4.42
CA ASN A 3 31.35 -13.23 -4.37
C ASN A 3 30.18 -13.03 -3.37
N GLN A 4 30.51 -12.59 -2.16
CA GLN A 4 29.57 -12.41 -1.04
C GLN A 4 28.81 -11.07 -1.15
N ARG A 5 28.40 -10.67 -2.36
CA ARG A 5 28.01 -9.27 -2.61
C ARG A 5 26.54 -8.93 -2.37
N ASN A 6 25.61 -9.87 -2.12
CA ASN A 6 24.18 -9.57 -1.95
C ASN A 6 23.41 -10.61 -1.10
N SER A 7 24.01 -11.19 -0.06
CA SER A 7 23.38 -12.31 0.68
C SER A 7 22.06 -11.96 1.37
N PHE A 8 21.81 -10.67 1.62
CA PHE A 8 20.59 -10.16 2.27
C PHE A 8 19.52 -9.66 1.26
N ALA A 9 19.89 -9.45 -0.01
CA ALA A 9 18.98 -8.99 -1.05
C ALA A 9 18.35 -10.18 -1.79
N THR A 10 17.73 -11.08 -1.02
CA THR A 10 16.96 -12.20 -1.57
C THR A 10 15.64 -11.69 -2.12
N THR A 11 14.98 -12.50 -2.96
CA THR A 11 13.64 -12.18 -3.50
C THR A 11 12.63 -11.94 -2.37
N ASP A 12 12.68 -12.73 -1.30
CA ASP A 12 11.75 -12.61 -0.16
C ASP A 12 11.99 -11.31 0.61
N THR A 13 13.25 -11.00 0.92
CA THR A 13 13.59 -9.73 1.58
C THR A 13 13.20 -8.55 0.68
N TRP A 14 13.44 -8.65 -0.63
CA TRP A 14 13.08 -7.62 -1.59
C TRP A 14 11.57 -7.38 -1.65
N LEU A 15 10.77 -8.45 -1.65
CA LEU A 15 9.31 -8.36 -1.63
C LEU A 15 8.81 -7.65 -0.36
N ILE A 16 9.34 -8.04 0.80
CA ILE A 16 8.97 -7.44 2.10
C ILE A 16 9.27 -5.94 2.10
N VAL A 17 10.50 -5.55 1.74
CA VAL A 17 10.90 -4.13 1.79
C VAL A 17 10.12 -3.28 0.79
N ASN A 18 9.84 -3.80 -0.41
CA ASN A 18 9.03 -3.07 -1.39
C ASN A 18 7.60 -2.88 -0.91
N LYS A 19 6.98 -3.90 -0.31
CA LYS A 19 5.62 -3.79 0.23
C LYS A 19 5.55 -2.75 1.36
N GLN A 20 6.56 -2.72 2.23
CA GLN A 20 6.67 -1.73 3.31
C GLN A 20 6.93 -0.31 2.78
N LEU A 21 7.78 -0.17 1.77
CA LEU A 21 8.09 1.12 1.15
C LEU A 21 6.86 1.70 0.45
N VAL A 22 6.15 0.90 -0.34
CA VAL A 22 4.91 1.33 -1.01
C VAL A 22 3.84 1.71 0.01
N LYS A 23 3.68 0.93 1.09
CA LYS A 23 2.79 1.29 2.22
C LYS A 23 3.11 2.68 2.77
N LYS A 24 4.40 2.94 3.05
CA LYS A 24 4.84 4.25 3.56
C LYS A 24 4.56 5.35 2.56
N ALA A 25 4.93 5.17 1.29
CA ALA A 25 4.72 6.17 0.24
C ALA A 25 3.23 6.52 0.10
N ILE A 26 2.33 5.52 0.10
CA ILE A 26 0.89 5.78 0.03
C ILE A 26 0.42 6.55 1.27
N SER A 27 0.86 6.16 2.48
CA SER A 27 0.51 6.85 3.74
C SER A 27 0.92 8.33 3.71
N GLU A 28 2.21 8.60 3.50
CA GLU A 28 2.77 9.95 3.61
C GLU A 28 2.32 10.85 2.47
N PHE A 29 2.31 10.35 1.22
CA PHE A 29 1.85 11.17 0.09
C PHE A 29 0.34 11.41 0.13
N THR A 30 -0.45 10.54 0.78
CA THR A 30 -1.87 10.86 1.02
C THR A 30 -2.03 11.91 2.11
N HIS A 31 -1.24 11.83 3.19
CA HIS A 31 -1.22 12.85 4.24
C HIS A 31 -0.84 14.23 3.69
N GLU A 32 0.14 14.29 2.77
CA GLU A 32 0.57 15.51 2.08
C GLU A 32 -0.36 15.94 0.92
N LEU A 33 -1.49 15.24 0.72
CA LEU A 33 -2.47 15.49 -0.33
C LEU A 33 -1.94 15.35 -1.78
N ILE A 34 -0.77 14.73 -1.95
CA ILE A 34 -0.21 14.37 -3.25
C ILE A 34 -1.01 13.21 -3.87
N LEU A 35 -1.43 12.26 -3.05
CA LEU A 35 -2.31 11.15 -3.45
C LEU A 35 -3.70 11.31 -2.85
N SER A 36 -4.72 10.82 -3.55
CA SER A 36 -6.11 10.87 -3.10
C SER A 36 -6.81 9.52 -3.29
N PRO A 37 -6.57 8.53 -2.40
CA PRO A 37 -7.23 7.24 -2.44
C PRO A 37 -8.75 7.38 -2.32
N ARG A 38 -9.48 6.66 -3.17
CA ARG A 38 -10.94 6.61 -3.19
C ARG A 38 -11.44 5.56 -2.20
N LEU A 39 -12.49 5.88 -1.46
CA LEU A 39 -13.15 4.92 -0.58
C LEU A 39 -13.96 3.92 -1.43
N ASN A 40 -13.63 2.63 -1.35
CA ASN A 40 -14.30 1.58 -2.11
C ASN A 40 -15.42 0.93 -1.28
N ILE A 41 -15.13 0.56 -0.03
CA ILE A 41 -16.13 -0.03 0.89
C ILE A 41 -16.06 0.72 2.22
N LYS A 42 -17.20 1.27 2.66
CA LYS A 42 -17.35 1.93 3.97
C LYS A 42 -17.24 0.92 5.12
N LYS A 43 -16.69 1.38 6.25
CA LYS A 43 -16.47 0.64 7.52
C LYS A 43 -17.50 -0.46 7.77
N ASN A 44 -17.02 -1.63 8.20
CA ASN A 44 -17.81 -2.44 9.14
C ASN A 44 -17.83 -1.67 10.47
N ILE A 45 -19.02 -1.48 11.02
CA ILE A 45 -19.30 -0.67 12.22
C ILE A 45 -18.36 -0.98 13.40
N ASP A 46 -17.83 -2.20 13.48
CA ASP A 46 -17.07 -2.66 14.64
C ASP A 46 -15.55 -2.50 14.59
N ASN A 47 -14.92 -2.11 13.45
CA ASN A 47 -13.47 -2.33 13.31
C ASN A 47 -12.61 -1.17 12.79
N ASP A 48 -13.19 0.01 12.58
CA ASP A 48 -12.54 1.26 12.13
C ASP A 48 -11.75 1.20 10.80
N TRP A 49 -11.53 0.02 10.23
CA TRP A 49 -10.89 -0.19 8.94
C TRP A 49 -11.85 0.11 7.80
N SER A 50 -11.34 0.79 6.76
CA SER A 50 -12.04 1.00 5.50
C SER A 50 -11.18 0.53 4.33
N SER A 51 -11.82 0.07 3.26
CA SER A 51 -11.13 -0.35 2.03
C SER A 51 -11.02 0.82 1.07
N TYR A 52 -9.81 1.08 0.59
CA TYR A 52 -9.48 2.15 -0.34
C TYR A 52 -8.91 1.61 -1.64
N GLU A 53 -9.09 2.39 -2.69
CA GLU A 53 -8.51 2.19 -4.01
C GLU A 53 -7.74 3.45 -4.42
N LEU A 54 -6.47 3.27 -4.79
CA LEU A 54 -5.66 4.31 -5.41
C LEU A 54 -5.53 4.00 -6.91
N ILE A 55 -6.16 4.82 -7.73
CA ILE A 55 -6.06 4.73 -9.19
C ILE A 55 -4.80 5.47 -9.63
N THR A 56 -4.02 4.83 -10.50
CA THR A 56 -2.84 5.45 -11.10
C THR A 56 -3.18 6.10 -12.44
N ASP A 57 -2.26 6.90 -12.98
CA ASP A 57 -2.38 7.50 -14.31
C ASP A 57 -2.45 6.43 -15.43
N HIS A 58 -1.99 5.22 -15.11
CA HIS A 58 -2.18 4.06 -15.96
C HIS A 58 -3.55 3.42 -15.69
N LYS A 59 -4.45 3.50 -16.67
CA LYS A 59 -5.84 2.99 -16.60
C LYS A 59 -5.99 1.54 -16.14
N ASN A 60 -4.93 0.74 -16.28
CA ASN A 60 -4.94 -0.66 -15.93
C ASN A 60 -4.22 -0.99 -14.63
N ILE A 61 -3.71 -0.01 -13.89
CA ILE A 61 -3.04 -0.22 -12.61
C ILE A 61 -3.78 0.53 -11.51
N SER A 62 -4.18 -0.21 -10.48
CA SER A 62 -4.70 0.34 -9.23
C SER A 62 -4.03 -0.33 -8.03
N TYR A 63 -4.10 0.32 -6.87
CA TYR A 63 -3.68 -0.25 -5.60
C TYR A 63 -4.87 -0.34 -4.66
N HIS A 64 -5.05 -1.49 -4.05
CA HIS A 64 -6.14 -1.76 -3.12
C HIS A 64 -5.54 -2.04 -1.74
N PHE A 65 -6.10 -1.42 -0.70
CA PHE A 65 -5.61 -1.59 0.66
C PHE A 65 -6.68 -1.21 1.68
N LYS A 66 -6.51 -1.70 2.91
CA LYS A 66 -7.28 -1.27 4.08
C LYS A 66 -6.48 -0.24 4.86
N ALA A 67 -7.16 0.82 5.31
CA ALA A 67 -6.56 1.83 6.15
C ALA A 67 -7.49 2.28 7.30
N LYS A 68 -6.87 2.73 8.39
CA LYS A 68 -7.47 3.51 9.47
C LYS A 68 -6.93 4.93 9.40
N LYS A 69 -7.80 5.92 9.60
CA LYS A 69 -7.40 7.31 9.74
C LYS A 69 -7.33 7.66 11.21
N PHE A 70 -6.21 8.22 11.64
CA PHE A 70 -6.01 8.71 12.99
C PHE A 70 -5.96 10.24 13.02
N TYR A 71 -5.69 10.82 14.19
CA TYR A 71 -5.42 12.24 14.32
C TYR A 71 -4.28 12.69 13.41
N LEU A 72 -4.27 14.00 13.09
CA LEU A 72 -3.34 14.61 12.15
C LEU A 72 -3.41 14.00 10.74
N ASP A 73 -4.58 13.47 10.36
CA ASP A 73 -4.79 12.73 9.11
C ASP A 73 -3.71 11.66 8.86
N HIS A 74 -3.31 10.94 9.89
CA HIS A 74 -2.36 9.84 9.73
C HIS A 74 -3.06 8.62 9.13
N TRP A 75 -2.53 8.13 8.01
CA TRP A 75 -3.06 6.98 7.27
C TRP A 75 -2.36 5.69 7.69
N TYR A 76 -2.93 4.98 8.64
CA TYR A 76 -2.43 3.67 9.04
C TYR A 76 -2.92 2.58 8.08
N ILE A 77 -2.03 2.11 7.20
CA ILE A 77 -2.33 1.11 6.18
C ILE A 77 -1.91 -0.29 6.67
N ASP A 78 -2.80 -1.27 6.52
CA ASP A 78 -2.46 -2.68 6.72
C ASP A 78 -1.66 -3.20 5.52
N VAL A 79 -0.36 -3.44 5.74
CA VAL A 79 0.56 -3.95 4.70
C VAL A 79 0.12 -5.28 4.11
N ASN A 80 -0.58 -6.12 4.86
CA ASN A 80 -1.02 -7.43 4.36
C ASN A 80 -2.17 -7.28 3.36
N SER A 81 -3.01 -6.26 3.54
CA SER A 81 -4.10 -5.92 2.64
C SER A 81 -3.67 -5.21 1.34
N LEU A 82 -2.44 -4.70 1.28
CA LEU A 82 -1.94 -3.95 0.12
C LEU A 82 -1.72 -4.88 -1.08
N LYS A 83 -2.45 -4.58 -2.16
CA LYS A 83 -2.43 -5.31 -3.42
C LYS A 83 -2.30 -4.33 -4.58
N LYS A 84 -1.46 -4.68 -5.55
CA LYS A 84 -1.43 -4.01 -6.86
C LYS A 84 -2.32 -4.81 -7.79
N ILE A 85 -3.23 -4.16 -8.49
CA ILE A 85 -4.08 -4.79 -9.49
C ILE A 85 -3.61 -4.27 -10.86
N LYS A 86 -3.28 -5.18 -11.78
CA LYS A 86 -2.97 -4.92 -13.17
C LYS A 86 -3.97 -5.64 -14.08
N ASN A 87 -4.67 -4.91 -14.95
CA ASN A 87 -5.68 -5.49 -15.85
C ASN A 87 -6.73 -6.35 -15.10
N ASN A 88 -7.24 -5.89 -13.95
CA ASN A 88 -8.16 -6.63 -13.07
C ASN A 88 -7.60 -7.94 -12.48
N LYS A 89 -6.27 -8.11 -12.46
CA LYS A 89 -5.57 -9.24 -11.83
C LYS A 89 -4.56 -8.72 -10.81
N GLU A 90 -4.39 -9.43 -9.70
CA GLU A 90 -3.34 -9.14 -8.72
C GLU A 90 -1.93 -9.44 -9.27
#